data_AF-M1F5T9-F1
#
_entry.id   AF-M1F5T9-F1
#
_cell.length_a   1.000
_cell.length_b   1.000
_cell.length_c   1.000
_cell.angle_alpha   90.00
_cell.angle_beta   90.00
_cell.angle_gamma   90.00
#
_symmetry.space_group_name_H-M   'P 1'
#
loop_
_entity.id
_entity.type
_entity.pdbx_description
1 polymer ?
#
loop_
_entity_poly.entity_id
_entity_poly.type
_entity_poly.pdbx_seq_one_letter_code
_entity_poly.pdbx_strand_id
1 'polypeptide(L)'
;MSKYNSYYNLNIAKAIDKEKIIKFLSDYKSKNNPKVLTDKNDLGYYLGGLLEGDGHISLPSVGSTTLNRVLNPRIVFTSHIDNLGMYSLIQSELGNIGRFQQTGKNVLRYIIGDMKGIIQILNLVHGKLRTPKNKRFNDLIKFINLKYSLDIPYSLLDKSNLQQNAWFSGFSEADAHFGIKYVESKPKSETRKRSVSESVSLKFRLDQRAFDKSTSIDMRPFMDTLALFLSCDIKTYKNNTNSEVLSLTVSAINDIKPIIDYFNKYPLLGNKLEDFKKWEIVFNMILVKEHLTEEGKLKIKSLLNKL
;
A
#
# COMPACT_ATOMS: atom_id res chain seq x y z
N MET A 1 -14.12 -47.14 -13.45
CA MET A 1 -13.40 -46.00 -14.07
C MET A 1 -14.24 -44.74 -13.97
N SER A 2 -14.07 -43.97 -12.88
CA SER A 2 -14.72 -42.66 -12.71
C SER A 2 -13.80 -41.59 -13.30
N LYS A 3 -14.26 -40.93 -14.37
CA LYS A 3 -13.57 -39.76 -14.97
C LYS A 3 -13.83 -38.55 -14.07
N TYR A 4 -12.83 -38.15 -13.30
CA TYR A 4 -12.78 -36.83 -12.67
C TYR A 4 -12.73 -35.75 -13.76
N ASN A 5 -13.87 -35.12 -14.05
CA ASN A 5 -13.90 -33.85 -14.77
C ASN A 5 -13.48 -32.74 -13.80
N SER A 6 -12.18 -32.44 -13.71
CA SER A 6 -11.73 -31.20 -13.08
C SER A 6 -12.07 -30.03 -14.02
N TYR A 7 -13.12 -29.28 -13.69
CA TYR A 7 -13.37 -27.99 -14.33
C TYR A 7 -12.21 -27.05 -13.99
N TYR A 8 -11.29 -26.85 -14.94
CA TYR A 8 -10.28 -25.81 -14.84
C TYR A 8 -10.98 -24.45 -14.94
N ASN A 9 -11.22 -23.81 -13.80
CA ASN A 9 -11.60 -22.40 -13.77
C ASN A 9 -10.40 -21.58 -14.26
N LEU A 10 -10.39 -21.25 -15.55
CA LEU A 10 -9.42 -20.31 -16.10
C LEU A 10 -9.68 -18.94 -15.47
N ASN A 11 -8.76 -18.50 -14.62
CA ASN A 11 -8.75 -17.15 -14.03
C ASN A 11 -8.37 -16.12 -15.11
N ILE A 12 -9.26 -15.89 -16.08
CA ILE A 12 -9.05 -14.94 -17.16
C ILE A 12 -9.22 -13.52 -16.62
N ALA A 13 -8.30 -12.63 -16.97
CA ALA A 13 -8.40 -11.21 -16.64
C ALA A 13 -9.56 -10.56 -17.42
N LYS A 14 -10.49 -9.94 -16.71
CA LYS A 14 -11.66 -9.23 -17.28
C LYS A 14 -11.55 -7.74 -17.00
N ALA A 15 -11.96 -6.91 -17.94
CA ALA A 15 -12.11 -5.48 -17.68
C ALA A 15 -13.24 -5.26 -16.66
N ILE A 16 -13.13 -4.20 -15.85
CA ILE A 16 -14.22 -3.79 -14.96
C ILE A 16 -15.05 -2.72 -15.68
N ASP A 17 -16.38 -2.91 -15.68
CA ASP A 17 -17.31 -2.02 -16.37
C ASP A 17 -17.33 -0.60 -15.79
N LYS A 18 -17.54 0.39 -16.66
CA LYS A 18 -17.55 1.82 -16.30
C LYS A 18 -18.62 2.16 -15.27
N GLU A 19 -19.80 1.57 -15.36
CA GLU A 19 -20.89 1.76 -14.40
C GLU A 19 -20.51 1.29 -13.00
N LYS A 20 -19.83 0.14 -12.92
CA LYS A 20 -19.31 -0.39 -11.65
C LYS A 20 -18.27 0.58 -11.05
N ILE A 21 -17.36 1.12 -11.87
CA ILE A 21 -16.36 2.11 -11.42
C ILE A 21 -17.04 3.35 -10.84
N ILE A 22 -18.04 3.90 -11.55
CA ILE A 22 -18.79 5.10 -11.12
C ILE A 22 -19.51 4.84 -9.79
N LYS A 23 -20.16 3.68 -9.66
CA LYS A 23 -20.83 3.28 -8.42
C LYS A 23 -19.83 3.20 -7.25
N PHE A 24 -18.71 2.50 -7.42
CA PHE A 24 -17.68 2.37 -6.39
C PHE A 24 -17.08 3.73 -6.00
N LEU A 25 -16.87 4.63 -6.96
CA LEU A 25 -16.42 6.00 -6.69
C LEU A 25 -17.43 6.78 -5.83
N SER A 26 -18.72 6.70 -6.17
CA SER A 26 -19.80 7.35 -5.42
C SER A 26 -19.90 6.80 -3.99
N ASP A 27 -19.89 5.48 -3.85
CA ASP A 27 -19.92 4.79 -2.55
C ASP A 27 -18.69 5.14 -1.72
N TYR A 28 -17.51 5.29 -2.35
CA TYR A 28 -16.29 5.69 -1.67
C TYR A 28 -16.35 7.15 -1.18
N LYS A 29 -16.79 8.08 -2.03
CA LYS A 29 -16.89 9.52 -1.71
C LYS A 29 -17.95 9.82 -0.65
N SER A 30 -19.00 9.00 -0.54
CA SER A 30 -20.01 9.17 0.52
C SER A 30 -19.51 8.74 1.90
N LYS A 31 -18.56 7.80 1.97
CA LYS A 31 -18.03 7.25 3.23
C LYS A 31 -16.76 7.93 3.71
N ASN A 32 -16.00 8.54 2.80
CA ASN A 32 -14.65 9.06 3.08
C ASN A 32 -14.54 10.53 2.70
N ASN A 33 -13.71 11.29 3.43
CA ASN A 33 -13.44 12.69 3.12
C ASN A 33 -12.29 12.82 2.10
N PRO A 34 -12.53 13.23 0.85
CA PRO A 34 -11.55 13.12 -0.24
C PRO A 34 -10.51 14.26 -0.27
N LYS A 35 -10.48 15.15 0.73
CA LYS A 35 -9.68 16.40 0.71
C LYS A 35 -8.17 16.20 0.56
N VAL A 36 -7.68 14.98 0.73
CA VAL A 36 -6.25 14.62 0.83
C VAL A 36 -5.57 14.60 -0.53
N LEU A 37 -6.33 14.40 -1.61
CA LEU A 37 -5.79 14.41 -2.97
C LEU A 37 -5.99 15.74 -3.70
N THR A 38 -6.48 16.78 -3.00
CA THR A 38 -6.75 18.08 -3.63
C THR A 38 -5.47 18.87 -3.94
N ASP A 39 -4.41 18.67 -3.16
CA ASP A 39 -3.07 19.15 -3.50
C ASP A 39 -2.39 18.17 -4.47
N LYS A 40 -2.07 18.66 -5.67
CA LYS A 40 -1.36 17.89 -6.70
C LYS A 40 0.01 17.43 -6.23
N ASN A 41 0.68 18.16 -5.34
CA ASN A 41 1.98 17.77 -4.85
C ASN A 41 1.88 16.55 -3.92
N ASP A 42 0.97 16.58 -2.96
CA ASP A 42 0.67 15.43 -2.10
C ASP A 42 0.14 14.23 -2.88
N LEU A 43 -0.72 14.44 -3.89
CA LEU A 43 -1.12 13.36 -4.81
C LEU A 43 0.10 12.72 -5.50
N GLY A 44 1.06 13.52 -5.94
CA GLY A 44 2.30 13.04 -6.53
C GLY A 44 3.14 12.20 -5.56
N TYR A 45 3.27 12.65 -4.31
CA TYR A 45 3.98 11.89 -3.27
C TYR A 45 3.27 10.60 -2.91
N TYR A 46 1.95 10.65 -2.73
CA TYR A 46 1.12 9.48 -2.48
C TYR A 46 1.26 8.44 -3.61
N LEU A 47 1.17 8.87 -4.87
CA LEU A 47 1.38 7.99 -6.02
C LEU A 47 2.80 7.43 -6.08
N GLY A 48 3.81 8.22 -5.70
CA GLY A 48 5.20 7.76 -5.58
C GLY A 48 5.33 6.63 -4.57
N GLY A 49 4.82 6.81 -3.35
CA GLY A 49 4.81 5.77 -2.33
C GLY A 49 4.04 4.53 -2.75
N LEU A 50 2.85 4.69 -3.33
CA LEU A 50 2.02 3.59 -3.81
C LEU A 50 2.71 2.82 -4.94
N LEU A 51 3.42 3.52 -5.83
CA LEU A 51 4.21 2.91 -6.90
C LEU A 51 5.37 2.08 -6.33
N GLU A 52 5.97 2.54 -5.23
CA GLU A 52 7.09 1.88 -4.56
C GLU A 52 6.70 0.67 -3.72
N GLY A 53 5.51 0.68 -3.12
CA GLY A 53 4.92 -0.47 -2.44
C GLY A 53 4.40 -1.53 -3.43
N ASP A 54 3.26 -1.25 -4.06
CA ASP A 54 2.48 -2.23 -4.85
C ASP A 54 2.55 -2.00 -6.38
N GLY A 55 3.23 -0.94 -6.81
CA GLY A 55 3.33 -0.59 -8.21
C GLY A 55 4.39 -1.39 -8.99
N HIS A 56 4.12 -1.53 -10.28
CA HIS A 56 4.97 -2.19 -11.25
C HIS A 56 5.07 -1.38 -12.54
N ILE A 57 6.29 -1.22 -13.04
CA ILE A 57 6.57 -0.59 -14.33
C ILE A 57 7.04 -1.66 -15.31
N SER A 58 6.15 -1.99 -16.25
CA SER A 58 6.42 -2.91 -17.35
C SER A 58 6.96 -2.12 -18.54
N LEU A 59 8.20 -2.43 -18.94
CA LEU A 59 8.79 -1.92 -20.17
C LEU A 59 8.76 -3.03 -21.23
N PRO A 60 8.40 -2.71 -22.47
CA PRO A 60 8.47 -3.66 -23.57
C PRO A 60 9.93 -3.98 -23.91
N SER A 61 10.17 -5.15 -24.50
CA SER A 61 11.47 -5.46 -25.10
C SER A 61 11.79 -4.48 -26.24
N VAL A 62 13.07 -4.13 -26.37
CA VAL A 62 13.56 -3.30 -27.47
C VAL A 62 13.59 -4.16 -28.72
N GLY A 63 12.61 -3.98 -29.62
CA GLY A 63 12.50 -4.71 -30.87
C GLY A 63 11.08 -4.71 -31.43
N SER A 64 10.96 -4.88 -32.74
CA SER A 64 9.68 -5.19 -33.36
C SER A 64 9.16 -6.51 -32.79
N THR A 65 7.99 -6.48 -32.18
CA THR A 65 7.25 -7.72 -31.88
C THR A 65 7.03 -8.52 -33.17
N THR A 66 6.60 -9.79 -33.08
CA THR A 66 6.14 -10.57 -34.25
C THR A 66 5.05 -9.87 -35.07
N LEU A 67 4.46 -8.80 -34.53
CA LEU A 67 3.47 -7.92 -35.15
C LEU A 67 4.07 -6.59 -35.67
N ASN A 68 5.40 -6.44 -35.78
CA ASN A 68 6.10 -5.22 -36.22
C ASN A 68 5.69 -3.93 -35.49
N ARG A 69 5.27 -4.03 -34.22
CA ARG A 69 4.88 -2.88 -33.40
C ARG A 69 5.73 -2.78 -32.14
N VAL A 70 6.10 -1.54 -31.80
CA VAL A 70 6.67 -1.18 -30.49
C VAL A 70 5.52 -1.05 -29.51
N LEU A 71 5.46 -1.94 -28.52
CA LEU A 71 4.47 -1.87 -27.46
C LEU A 71 4.69 -0.63 -26.59
N ASN A 72 3.63 -0.13 -25.95
CA ASN A 72 3.78 0.93 -24.95
C ASN A 72 4.14 0.31 -23.59
N PRO A 73 4.93 1.03 -22.77
CA PRO A 73 5.13 0.67 -21.39
C PRO A 73 3.80 0.74 -20.62
N ARG A 74 3.78 0.15 -19.43
CA ARG A 74 2.61 0.17 -18.55
C ARG A 74 3.02 0.40 -17.10
N ILE A 75 2.28 1.27 -16.43
CA ILE A 75 2.32 1.41 -14.98
C ILE A 75 1.11 0.67 -14.45
N VAL A 76 1.34 -0.27 -13.53
CA VAL A 76 0.32 -1.17 -13.00
C VAL A 76 0.37 -1.16 -11.49
N PHE A 77 -0.73 -0.86 -10.84
CA PHE A 77 -0.91 -1.07 -9.42
C PHE A 77 -1.76 -2.32 -9.21
N THR A 78 -1.33 -3.25 -8.36
CA THR A 78 -2.04 -4.51 -8.11
C THR A 78 -2.45 -4.59 -6.65
N SER A 79 -3.70 -4.90 -6.36
CA SER A 79 -4.21 -5.01 -4.99
C SER A 79 -5.39 -5.98 -4.89
N HIS A 80 -5.96 -6.11 -3.69
CA HIS A 80 -7.29 -6.70 -3.52
C HIS A 80 -8.39 -5.86 -4.21
N ILE A 81 -9.47 -6.51 -4.65
CA ILE A 81 -10.60 -5.90 -5.36
C ILE A 81 -11.37 -4.87 -4.54
N ASP A 82 -11.35 -5.00 -3.22
CA ASP A 82 -12.04 -4.08 -2.34
C ASP A 82 -11.44 -2.66 -2.38
N ASN A 83 -10.16 -2.53 -2.78
CA ASN A 83 -9.53 -1.24 -3.02
C ASN A 83 -10.02 -0.55 -4.32
N LEU A 84 -11.01 -1.10 -5.04
CA LEU A 84 -11.55 -0.47 -6.25
C LEU A 84 -12.08 0.94 -5.98
N GLY A 85 -12.66 1.20 -4.80
CA GLY A 85 -13.11 2.54 -4.41
C GLY A 85 -11.95 3.55 -4.38
N MET A 86 -10.86 3.21 -3.68
CA MET A 86 -9.63 4.02 -3.62
C MET A 86 -9.08 4.29 -5.02
N TYR A 87 -8.91 3.25 -5.82
CA TYR A 87 -8.34 3.40 -7.16
C TYR A 87 -9.25 4.18 -8.11
N SER A 88 -10.58 4.08 -7.95
CA SER A 88 -11.54 4.89 -8.71
C SER A 88 -11.43 6.37 -8.33
N LEU A 89 -11.18 6.69 -7.05
CA LEU A 89 -10.89 8.06 -6.62
C LEU A 89 -9.61 8.57 -7.28
N ILE A 90 -8.50 7.82 -7.16
CA ILE A 90 -7.21 8.17 -7.78
C ILE A 90 -7.36 8.38 -9.29
N GLN A 91 -8.06 7.47 -9.98
CA GLN A 91 -8.32 7.60 -11.41
C GLN A 91 -9.09 8.89 -11.73
N SER A 92 -10.08 9.26 -10.91
CA SER A 92 -10.84 10.49 -11.12
C SER A 92 -9.98 11.75 -10.97
N GLU A 93 -9.08 11.78 -9.97
CA GLU A 93 -8.13 12.89 -9.76
C GLU A 93 -7.08 12.98 -10.88
N LEU A 94 -6.76 11.85 -11.51
CA LEU A 94 -5.88 11.81 -12.67
C LEU A 94 -6.59 12.14 -13.99
N GLY A 95 -7.87 12.53 -13.98
CA GLY A 95 -8.60 12.87 -15.20
C GLY A 95 -9.10 11.64 -15.98
N ASN A 96 -9.42 10.56 -15.27
CA ASN A 96 -9.96 9.31 -15.80
C ASN A 96 -9.01 8.53 -16.73
N ILE A 97 -7.70 8.65 -16.50
CA ILE A 97 -6.70 7.87 -17.25
C ILE A 97 -6.63 6.41 -16.78
N GLY A 98 -6.14 5.54 -17.65
CA GLY A 98 -6.01 4.11 -17.35
C GLY A 98 -7.32 3.34 -17.29
N ARG A 99 -7.22 2.06 -16.91
CA ARG A 99 -8.35 1.11 -16.87
C ARG A 99 -8.17 0.10 -15.75
N PHE A 100 -9.27 -0.50 -15.31
CA PHE A 100 -9.23 -1.57 -14.32
C PHE A 100 -9.42 -2.95 -14.94
N GLN A 101 -8.72 -3.92 -14.37
CA GLN A 101 -8.93 -5.34 -14.66
C GLN A 101 -9.06 -6.13 -13.37
N GLN A 102 -9.96 -7.10 -13.36
CA GLN A 102 -10.09 -8.10 -12.31
C GLN A 102 -9.57 -9.45 -12.83
N THR A 103 -8.76 -10.15 -12.05
CA THR A 103 -8.28 -11.51 -12.35
C THR A 103 -8.68 -12.45 -11.22
N GLY A 104 -9.30 -13.58 -11.57
CA GLY A 104 -9.89 -14.47 -10.57
C GLY A 104 -10.93 -13.75 -9.72
N LYS A 105 -11.03 -14.13 -8.44
CA LYS A 105 -12.04 -13.55 -7.53
C LYS A 105 -11.63 -12.17 -7.00
N ASN A 106 -10.36 -11.99 -6.65
CA ASN A 106 -9.96 -10.95 -5.70
C ASN A 106 -8.86 -10.00 -6.19
N VAL A 107 -8.20 -10.28 -7.31
CA VAL A 107 -7.06 -9.46 -7.76
C VAL A 107 -7.55 -8.34 -8.66
N LEU A 108 -7.32 -7.10 -8.25
CA LEU A 108 -7.53 -5.88 -9.01
C LEU A 108 -6.21 -5.38 -9.59
N ARG A 109 -6.25 -4.89 -10.82
CA ARG A 109 -5.16 -4.14 -11.43
C ARG A 109 -5.68 -2.81 -11.96
N TYR A 110 -5.07 -1.71 -11.51
CA TYR A 110 -5.20 -0.41 -12.16
C TYR A 110 -4.05 -0.24 -13.15
N ILE A 111 -4.36 -0.10 -14.43
CA ILE A 111 -3.39 -0.13 -15.53
C ILE A 111 -3.42 1.18 -16.29
N ILE A 112 -2.30 1.89 -16.29
CA ILE A 112 -2.06 3.08 -17.11
C ILE A 112 -1.07 2.67 -18.21
N GLY A 113 -1.53 2.67 -19.46
CA GLY A 113 -0.74 2.22 -20.61
C GLY A 113 -0.88 3.12 -21.84
N ASP A 114 -1.77 4.11 -21.78
CA ASP A 114 -1.80 5.18 -22.77
C ASP A 114 -0.73 6.21 -22.45
N MET A 115 -0.22 6.85 -23.50
CA MET A 115 0.98 7.67 -23.39
C MET A 115 0.75 8.98 -22.65
N LYS A 116 -0.43 9.58 -22.82
CA LYS A 116 -0.82 10.77 -22.06
C LYS A 116 -0.82 10.49 -20.57
N GLY A 117 -1.43 9.37 -20.15
CA GLY A 117 -1.45 8.95 -18.76
C GLY A 117 -0.06 8.64 -18.20
N ILE A 118 0.81 8.00 -18.98
CA ILE A 118 2.20 7.73 -18.55
C ILE A 118 2.97 9.04 -18.32
N ILE A 119 2.91 9.99 -19.27
CA ILE A 119 3.57 11.30 -19.12
C ILE A 119 3.01 12.05 -17.90
N GLN A 120 1.71 11.97 -17.65
CA GLN A 120 1.10 12.57 -16.48
C GLN A 120 1.62 11.96 -15.17
N ILE A 121 1.73 10.63 -15.08
CA ILE A 121 2.34 9.97 -13.91
C ILE A 121 3.82 10.34 -13.77
N LEU A 122 4.57 10.38 -14.88
CA LEU A 122 5.96 10.83 -14.85
C LEU A 122 6.07 12.22 -14.22
N ASN A 123 5.31 13.20 -14.71
CA ASN A 123 5.33 14.56 -14.20
C ASN A 123 4.93 14.66 -12.71
N LEU A 124 3.95 13.87 -12.27
CA LEU A 124 3.50 13.89 -10.87
C LEU A 124 4.51 13.25 -9.92
N VAL A 125 5.15 12.15 -10.32
CA VAL A 125 6.01 11.32 -9.46
C VAL A 125 7.50 11.67 -9.59
N HIS A 126 7.88 12.43 -10.61
CA HIS A 126 9.26 12.85 -10.83
C HIS A 126 9.85 13.55 -9.61
N GLY A 127 11.01 13.07 -9.16
CA GLY A 127 11.71 13.56 -7.98
C GLY A 127 11.07 13.19 -6.64
N LYS A 128 10.11 12.26 -6.60
CA LYS A 128 9.38 11.87 -5.38
C LYS A 128 9.60 10.43 -4.92
N LEU A 129 10.34 9.62 -5.67
CA LEU A 129 10.65 8.23 -5.32
C LEU A 129 11.82 8.14 -4.34
N ARG A 130 11.81 7.15 -3.44
CA ARG A 130 12.77 7.02 -2.33
C ARG A 130 13.48 5.68 -2.26
N THR A 131 13.03 4.69 -3.03
CA THR A 131 13.51 3.30 -3.03
C THR A 131 14.27 2.98 -4.33
N PRO A 132 14.96 1.83 -4.42
CA PRO A 132 15.63 1.40 -5.64
C PRO A 132 14.72 1.25 -6.86
N LYS A 133 13.39 1.15 -6.69
CA LYS A 133 12.42 1.15 -7.81
C LYS A 133 12.56 2.41 -8.69
N ASN A 134 13.12 3.50 -8.17
CA ASN A 134 13.48 4.67 -8.95
C ASN A 134 14.37 4.37 -10.16
N LYS A 135 15.23 3.35 -10.11
CA LYS A 135 15.99 2.92 -11.30
C LYS A 135 15.05 2.49 -12.43
N ARG A 136 14.02 1.71 -12.12
CA ARG A 136 13.03 1.27 -13.12
C ARG A 136 12.17 2.43 -13.64
N PHE A 137 11.88 3.40 -12.79
CA PHE A 137 11.21 4.64 -13.19
C PHE A 137 12.08 5.46 -14.15
N ASN A 138 13.38 5.52 -13.94
CA ASN A 138 14.31 6.16 -14.86
C ASN A 138 14.51 5.39 -16.16
N ASP A 139 14.46 4.06 -16.13
CA ASP A 139 14.42 3.24 -17.36
C ASP A 139 13.18 3.60 -18.21
N LEU A 140 12.03 3.89 -17.56
CA LEU A 140 10.83 4.39 -18.23
C LEU A 140 11.05 5.79 -18.83
N ILE A 141 11.63 6.72 -18.08
CA ILE A 141 11.99 8.06 -18.58
C ILE A 141 12.86 7.94 -19.84
N LYS A 142 13.93 7.13 -19.79
CA LYS A 142 14.81 6.88 -20.94
C LYS A 142 14.04 6.32 -22.14
N PHE A 143 13.15 5.36 -21.91
CA PHE A 143 12.32 4.79 -22.97
C PHE A 143 11.42 5.86 -23.62
N ILE A 144 10.81 6.74 -22.81
CA ILE A 144 9.94 7.82 -23.31
C ILE A 144 10.73 8.87 -24.07
N ASN A 145 11.88 9.30 -23.57
CA ASN A 145 12.76 10.25 -24.26
C ASN A 145 13.16 9.73 -25.65
N LEU A 146 13.58 8.47 -25.74
CA LEU A 146 13.95 7.84 -27.02
C LEU A 146 12.76 7.74 -27.99
N LYS A 147 11.57 7.38 -27.50
CA LYS A 147 10.39 7.17 -28.35
C LYS A 147 9.79 8.48 -28.86
N TYR A 148 9.86 9.55 -28.07
CA TYR A 148 9.18 10.82 -28.34
C TYR A 148 10.12 12.00 -28.60
N SER A 149 11.44 11.77 -28.63
CA SER A 149 12.44 12.84 -28.73
C SER A 149 12.23 13.92 -27.65
N LEU A 150 11.93 13.47 -26.42
CA LEU A 150 11.82 14.34 -25.25
C LEU A 150 13.15 14.36 -24.49
N ASP A 151 13.32 15.38 -23.63
CA ASP A 151 14.50 15.53 -22.77
C ASP A 151 14.09 15.62 -21.29
N ILE A 152 13.29 14.64 -20.84
CA ILE A 152 12.91 14.54 -19.43
C ILE A 152 14.17 14.14 -18.64
N PRO A 153 14.59 14.90 -17.62
CA PRO A 153 15.80 14.60 -16.88
C PRO A 153 15.63 13.35 -16.00
N TYR A 154 16.76 12.82 -15.54
CA TYR A 154 16.77 11.70 -14.60
C TYR A 154 16.10 12.11 -13.28
N SER A 155 15.19 11.26 -12.79
CA SER A 155 14.51 11.41 -11.52
C SER A 155 15.44 11.03 -10.37
N LEU A 156 15.91 12.02 -9.61
CA LEU A 156 16.69 11.80 -8.41
C LEU A 156 15.82 11.21 -7.28
N LEU A 157 16.47 10.52 -6.34
CA LEU A 157 15.80 10.05 -5.12
C LEU A 157 15.46 11.23 -4.20
N ASP A 158 14.23 11.26 -3.71
CA ASP A 158 13.79 12.24 -2.72
C ASP A 158 14.37 11.92 -1.34
N LYS A 159 14.88 12.95 -0.67
CA LYS A 159 15.46 12.87 0.68
C LYS A 159 14.76 13.81 1.67
N SER A 160 13.69 14.48 1.25
CA SER A 160 12.92 15.38 2.12
C SER A 160 12.33 14.64 3.32
N ASN A 161 11.97 15.38 4.37
CA ASN A 161 11.41 14.79 5.59
C ASN A 161 10.09 14.04 5.29
N LEU A 162 9.99 12.78 5.72
CA LEU A 162 8.80 11.93 5.53
C LEU A 162 7.54 12.51 6.20
N GLN A 163 7.67 13.34 7.25
CA GLN A 163 6.55 13.98 7.95
C GLN A 163 5.88 15.13 7.15
N GLN A 164 6.46 15.53 6.01
CA GLN A 164 6.08 16.74 5.28
C GLN A 164 5.31 16.47 3.98
N ASN A 165 5.04 15.20 3.64
CA ASN A 165 4.31 14.84 2.42
C ASN A 165 3.61 13.49 2.58
N ALA A 166 2.73 13.16 1.63
CA ALA A 166 1.92 11.94 1.65
C ALA A 166 2.63 10.65 1.17
N TRP A 167 3.96 10.66 0.96
CA TRP A 167 4.67 9.51 0.38
C TRP A 167 4.53 8.27 1.26
N PHE A 168 4.71 8.42 2.57
CA PHE A 168 4.65 7.29 3.48
C PHE A 168 3.23 6.70 3.58
N SER A 169 2.20 7.49 3.28
CA SER A 169 0.81 7.04 3.22
C SER A 169 0.61 6.12 2.03
N GLY A 170 1.04 6.55 0.84
CA GLY A 170 0.98 5.72 -0.36
C GLY A 170 1.80 4.44 -0.23
N PHE A 171 2.99 4.50 0.38
CA PHE A 171 3.83 3.33 0.60
C PHE A 171 3.20 2.34 1.59
N SER A 172 2.54 2.86 2.64
CA SER A 172 1.88 2.05 3.66
C SER A 172 0.64 1.29 3.14
N GLU A 173 0.01 1.75 2.06
CA GLU A 173 -1.11 1.03 1.42
C GLU A 173 -0.77 -0.38 0.95
N ALA A 174 0.51 -0.66 0.67
CA ALA A 174 0.96 -1.99 0.31
C ALA A 174 1.07 -2.88 1.56
N ASP A 175 2.12 -2.65 2.37
CA ASP A 175 2.60 -3.63 3.33
C ASP A 175 2.49 -3.18 4.80
N ALA A 176 1.88 -2.01 5.10
CA ALA A 176 1.66 -1.63 6.50
C ALA A 176 0.55 -2.45 7.15
N HIS A 177 0.67 -2.66 8.45
CA HIS A 177 -0.28 -3.40 9.27
C HIS A 177 -0.56 -2.68 10.59
N PHE A 178 -1.83 -2.43 10.84
CA PHE A 178 -2.36 -1.82 12.07
C PHE A 178 -3.00 -2.91 12.95
N GLY A 179 -2.19 -3.52 13.80
CA GLY A 179 -2.60 -4.64 14.63
C GLY A 179 -3.15 -4.19 15.98
N ILE A 180 -4.34 -4.71 16.34
CA ILE A 180 -4.89 -4.66 17.69
C ILE A 180 -4.83 -6.09 18.24
N LYS A 181 -4.05 -6.31 19.31
CA LYS A 181 -3.96 -7.61 19.99
C LYS A 181 -4.71 -7.54 21.31
N TYR A 182 -5.80 -8.30 21.39
CA TYR A 182 -6.54 -8.56 22.62
C TYR A 182 -6.16 -9.93 23.17
N VAL A 183 -5.74 -9.98 24.44
CA VAL A 183 -5.45 -11.22 25.16
C VAL A 183 -6.51 -11.35 26.24
N GLU A 184 -7.31 -12.42 26.19
CA GLU A 184 -8.29 -12.72 27.24
C GLU A 184 -7.63 -13.27 28.49
N SER A 185 -8.23 -12.95 29.64
CA SER A 185 -7.84 -13.55 30.91
C SER A 185 -8.03 -15.07 30.84
N LYS A 186 -7.02 -15.82 31.27
CA LYS A 186 -7.11 -17.29 31.37
C LYS A 186 -6.62 -17.74 32.74
N PRO A 187 -7.42 -18.53 33.49
CA PRO A 187 -6.99 -19.07 34.75
C PRO A 187 -5.84 -20.08 34.55
N LYS A 188 -5.19 -20.46 35.65
CA LYS A 188 -4.25 -21.58 35.64
C LYS A 188 -4.99 -22.86 35.27
N SER A 189 -4.31 -23.74 34.53
CA SER A 189 -4.77 -25.09 34.25
C SER A 189 -3.61 -26.07 34.44
N GLU A 190 -3.87 -27.38 34.46
CA GLU A 190 -2.82 -28.40 34.56
C GLU A 190 -1.73 -28.23 33.49
N THR A 191 -2.14 -27.84 32.28
CA THR A 191 -1.26 -27.55 31.14
C THR A 191 -0.72 -26.11 31.12
N ARG A 192 -1.21 -25.21 31.98
CA ARG A 192 -0.85 -23.78 32.03
C ARG A 192 -0.50 -23.34 33.46
N LYS A 193 0.79 -23.43 33.78
CA LYS A 193 1.35 -23.14 35.12
C LYS A 193 1.16 -21.69 35.62
N ARG A 194 0.79 -20.75 34.75
CA ARG A 194 0.52 -19.33 35.10
C ARG A 194 -0.79 -18.85 34.50
N SER A 195 -1.51 -18.02 35.25
CA SER A 195 -2.64 -17.28 34.70
C SER A 195 -2.16 -16.28 33.65
N VAL A 196 -2.99 -16.00 32.67
CA VAL A 196 -2.77 -14.94 31.68
C VAL A 196 -3.67 -13.79 32.07
N SER A 197 -3.09 -12.61 32.27
CA SER A 197 -3.86 -11.40 32.50
C SER A 197 -4.48 -10.92 31.20
N GLU A 198 -5.70 -10.40 31.30
CA GLU A 198 -6.33 -9.72 30.18
C GLU A 198 -5.51 -8.48 29.80
N SER A 199 -5.28 -8.26 28.52
CA SER A 199 -4.53 -7.09 28.04
C SER A 199 -4.88 -6.72 26.60
N VAL A 200 -4.75 -5.43 26.31
CA VAL A 200 -4.89 -4.87 24.97
C VAL A 200 -3.55 -4.23 24.59
N SER A 201 -3.07 -4.50 23.39
CA SER A 201 -1.84 -3.91 22.86
C SER A 201 -2.00 -3.54 21.40
N LEU A 202 -1.31 -2.48 21.01
CA LEU A 202 -1.30 -1.96 19.65
C LEU A 202 0.05 -2.23 19.00
N LYS A 203 0.02 -2.50 17.70
CA LYS A 203 1.22 -2.73 16.90
C LYS A 203 1.08 -2.11 15.53
N PHE A 204 1.96 -1.19 15.18
CA PHE A 204 2.25 -0.87 13.79
C PHE A 204 3.37 -1.77 13.30
N ARG A 205 3.22 -2.36 12.11
CA ARG A 205 4.26 -3.16 11.47
C ARG A 205 4.33 -2.81 9.98
N LEU A 206 5.53 -2.67 9.45
CA LEU A 206 5.78 -2.56 8.02
C LEU A 206 6.88 -3.55 7.66
N ASP A 207 6.59 -4.42 6.69
CA ASP A 207 7.53 -5.40 6.19
C ASP A 207 7.89 -5.05 4.74
N GLN A 208 9.17 -5.16 4.38
CA GLN A 208 9.63 -4.98 3.01
C GLN A 208 10.69 -6.03 2.67
N ARG A 209 10.74 -6.49 1.42
CA ARG A 209 11.81 -7.37 0.94
C ARG A 209 13.16 -6.68 1.10
N ALA A 210 14.18 -7.43 1.51
CA ALA A 210 15.54 -6.89 1.65
C ALA A 210 16.12 -6.41 0.32
N PHE A 211 15.69 -6.99 -0.80
CA PHE A 211 16.13 -6.59 -2.14
C PHE A 211 14.93 -6.28 -3.02
N ASP A 212 15.00 -5.17 -3.77
CA ASP A 212 14.00 -4.85 -4.78
C ASP A 212 13.95 -5.94 -5.86
N LYS A 213 12.76 -6.42 -6.17
CA LYS A 213 12.57 -7.54 -7.11
C LYS A 213 13.05 -7.22 -8.52
N SER A 214 12.94 -5.97 -8.96
CA SER A 214 13.21 -5.58 -10.34
C SER A 214 14.66 -5.18 -10.60
N THR A 215 15.34 -4.69 -9.57
CA THR A 215 16.68 -4.12 -9.66
C THR A 215 17.73 -4.91 -8.88
N SER A 216 17.31 -5.80 -7.98
CA SER A 216 18.17 -6.55 -7.04
C SER A 216 19.00 -5.66 -6.12
N ILE A 217 18.66 -4.38 -6.02
CA ILE A 217 19.34 -3.42 -5.14
C ILE A 217 18.76 -3.57 -3.73
N ASP A 218 19.65 -3.42 -2.74
CA ASP A 218 19.34 -3.47 -1.31
C ASP A 218 18.36 -2.36 -0.89
N MET A 219 17.31 -2.73 -0.17
CA MET A 219 16.31 -1.85 0.44
C MET A 219 16.76 -1.33 1.81
N ARG A 220 17.77 -1.93 2.42
CA ARG A 220 18.22 -1.62 3.79
C ARG A 220 18.54 -0.13 4.00
N PRO A 221 19.27 0.58 3.12
CA PRO A 221 19.56 2.00 3.32
C PRO A 221 18.29 2.86 3.43
N PHE A 222 17.27 2.53 2.64
CA PHE A 222 15.98 3.19 2.71
C PHE A 222 15.21 2.79 3.98
N MET A 223 15.22 1.50 4.33
CA MET A 223 14.58 1.02 5.55
C MET A 223 15.22 1.61 6.82
N ASP A 224 16.53 1.89 6.84
CA ASP A 224 17.21 2.59 7.95
C ASP A 224 16.66 4.02 8.10
N THR A 225 16.38 4.70 6.97
CA THR A 225 15.73 6.02 6.98
C THR A 225 14.32 5.95 7.55
N LEU A 226 13.54 4.92 7.17
CA LEU A 226 12.20 4.69 7.75
C LEU A 226 12.26 4.30 9.23
N ALA A 227 13.28 3.55 9.64
CA ALA A 227 13.49 3.14 11.03
C ALA A 227 13.67 4.35 11.95
N LEU A 228 14.51 5.30 11.51
CA LEU A 228 14.72 6.58 12.19
C LEU A 228 13.42 7.39 12.27
N PHE A 229 12.67 7.47 11.16
CA PHE A 229 11.38 8.16 11.12
C PHE A 229 10.35 7.55 12.09
N LEU A 230 10.29 6.22 12.20
CA LEU A 230 9.37 5.49 13.07
C LEU A 230 9.90 5.29 14.49
N SER A 231 11.10 5.79 14.81
CA SER A 231 11.77 5.59 16.10
C SER A 231 11.83 4.11 16.53
N CYS A 232 12.18 3.22 15.62
CA CYS A 232 12.31 1.79 15.92
C CYS A 232 13.51 1.13 15.21
N ASP A 233 13.84 -0.09 15.64
CA ASP A 233 14.90 -0.89 15.03
C ASP A 233 14.39 -1.74 13.87
N ILE A 234 15.27 -1.98 12.90
CA ILE A 234 15.03 -2.97 11.84
C ILE A 234 15.32 -4.36 12.36
N LYS A 235 14.36 -5.26 12.15
CA LYS A 235 14.53 -6.70 12.32
C LYS A 235 14.58 -7.37 10.97
N THR A 236 15.40 -8.40 10.85
CA THR A 236 15.47 -9.22 9.65
C THR A 236 14.95 -10.61 9.93
N TYR A 237 14.13 -11.15 9.04
CA TYR A 237 13.69 -12.54 9.10
C TYR A 237 13.49 -13.11 7.70
N LYS A 238 13.39 -14.44 7.60
CA LYS A 238 13.02 -15.11 6.35
C LYS A 238 11.55 -15.46 6.35
N ASN A 239 10.85 -15.10 5.30
CA ASN A 239 9.44 -15.47 5.14
C ASN A 239 9.30 -16.94 4.69
N ASN A 240 8.05 -17.39 4.48
CA ASN A 240 7.75 -18.77 4.06
C ASN A 240 8.34 -19.13 2.68
N THR A 241 8.72 -18.15 1.87
CA THR A 241 9.39 -18.35 0.57
C THR A 241 10.91 -18.30 0.68
N ASN A 242 11.46 -18.38 1.91
CA ASN A 242 12.88 -18.25 2.24
C ASN A 242 13.50 -16.92 1.75
N SER A 243 12.67 -15.91 1.50
CA SER A 243 13.11 -14.57 1.10
C SER A 243 13.35 -13.71 2.33
N GLU A 244 14.45 -12.96 2.31
CA GLU A 244 14.82 -12.06 3.39
C GLU A 244 13.90 -10.83 3.40
N VAL A 245 13.39 -10.51 4.59
CA VAL A 245 12.45 -9.42 4.85
C VAL A 245 13.00 -8.55 5.97
N LEU A 246 12.96 -7.24 5.74
CA LEU A 246 13.24 -6.18 6.70
C LEU A 246 11.91 -5.74 7.33
N SER A 247 11.84 -5.74 8.66
CA SER A 247 10.63 -5.48 9.42
C SER A 247 10.84 -4.33 10.38
N LEU A 248 9.96 -3.34 10.31
CA LEU A 248 9.83 -2.24 11.24
C LEU A 248 8.61 -2.50 12.12
N THR A 249 8.76 -2.33 13.43
CA THR A 249 7.67 -2.59 14.38
C THR A 249 7.68 -1.54 15.48
N VAL A 250 6.52 -0.92 15.67
CA VAL A 250 6.28 0.05 16.74
C VAL A 250 5.11 -0.46 17.59
N SER A 251 5.35 -0.62 18.89
CA SER A 251 4.33 -1.09 19.84
C SER A 251 4.28 -0.29 21.15
N ALA A 252 5.26 0.57 21.39
CA ALA A 252 5.22 1.48 22.52
C ALA A 252 4.19 2.57 22.26
N ILE A 253 3.33 2.85 23.24
CA ILE A 253 2.22 3.80 23.10
C ILE A 253 2.73 5.21 22.76
N ASN A 254 3.87 5.63 23.33
CA ASN A 254 4.44 6.95 23.05
C ASN A 254 4.89 7.09 21.58
N ASP A 255 5.45 6.03 21.00
CA ASP A 255 5.96 6.03 19.62
C ASP A 255 4.85 5.80 18.59
N ILE A 256 3.68 5.32 19.03
CA ILE A 256 2.48 5.20 18.19
C ILE A 256 1.84 6.56 17.89
N LYS A 257 1.90 7.52 18.83
CA LYS A 257 1.25 8.83 18.67
C LYS A 257 1.73 9.58 17.41
N PRO A 258 3.05 9.69 17.12
CA PRO A 258 3.51 10.30 15.87
C PRO A 258 2.97 9.63 14.60
N ILE A 259 2.78 8.30 14.62
CA ILE A 259 2.24 7.54 13.49
C ILE A 259 0.76 7.91 13.26
N ILE A 260 -0.02 8.00 14.33
CA ILE A 260 -1.42 8.46 14.26
C ILE A 260 -1.51 9.87 13.72
N ASP A 261 -0.66 10.78 14.21
CA ASP A 261 -0.64 12.17 13.74
C ASP A 261 -0.28 12.28 12.26
N TYR A 262 0.69 11.47 11.81
CA TYR A 262 1.06 11.39 10.41
C TYR A 262 -0.13 10.94 9.54
N PHE A 263 -0.80 9.83 9.88
CA PHE A 263 -1.92 9.33 9.07
C PHE A 263 -3.21 10.15 9.22
N ASN A 264 -3.34 10.97 10.26
CA ASN A 264 -4.41 11.97 10.31
C ASN A 264 -4.14 13.17 9.40
N LYS A 265 -2.87 13.55 9.24
CA LYS A 265 -2.45 14.61 8.31
C LYS A 265 -2.45 14.13 6.85
N TYR A 266 -1.91 12.94 6.60
CA TYR A 266 -1.83 12.28 5.30
C TYR A 266 -2.49 10.91 5.38
N PRO A 267 -3.82 10.82 5.28
CA PRO A 267 -4.53 9.57 5.45
C PRO A 267 -4.31 8.57 4.33
N LEU A 268 -4.43 7.32 4.75
CA LEU A 268 -4.66 6.18 3.88
C LEU A 268 -6.00 6.37 3.14
N LEU A 269 -6.09 5.79 1.96
CA LEU A 269 -7.29 5.83 1.12
C LEU A 269 -7.87 4.42 0.90
N GLY A 270 -7.05 3.38 0.98
CA GLY A 270 -7.49 1.99 0.78
C GLY A 270 -8.24 1.44 1.98
N ASN A 271 -8.52 0.15 1.94
CA ASN A 271 -9.18 -0.55 3.04
C ASN A 271 -8.42 -0.44 4.37
N LYS A 272 -7.09 -0.28 4.33
CA LYS A 272 -6.27 -0.09 5.54
C LYS A 272 -6.65 1.17 6.31
N LEU A 273 -7.35 2.13 5.69
CA LEU A 273 -7.91 3.29 6.39
C LEU A 273 -8.86 2.84 7.50
N GLU A 274 -9.70 1.83 7.26
CA GLU A 274 -10.63 1.33 8.27
C GLU A 274 -9.87 0.67 9.44
N ASP A 275 -8.84 -0.12 9.13
CA ASP A 275 -7.96 -0.73 10.13
C ASP A 275 -7.26 0.34 10.97
N PHE A 276 -6.71 1.37 10.32
CA PHE A 276 -6.09 2.51 10.99
C PHE A 276 -7.09 3.25 11.90
N LYS A 277 -8.32 3.48 11.45
CA LYS A 277 -9.34 4.18 12.24
C LYS A 277 -9.79 3.36 13.45
N LYS A 278 -9.96 2.04 13.31
CA LYS A 278 -10.18 1.12 14.44
C LYS A 278 -9.00 1.19 15.42
N TRP A 279 -7.77 1.16 14.90
CA TRP A 279 -6.53 1.21 15.68
C TRP A 279 -6.39 2.53 16.46
N GLU A 280 -6.72 3.66 15.84
CA GLU A 280 -6.76 4.99 16.47
C GLU A 280 -7.81 5.08 17.59
N ILE A 281 -9.00 4.52 17.39
CA ILE A 281 -10.03 4.46 18.44
C ILE A 281 -9.50 3.73 19.67
N VAL A 282 -8.90 2.55 19.48
CA VAL A 282 -8.34 1.77 20.60
C VAL A 282 -7.17 2.49 21.25
N PHE A 283 -6.34 3.20 20.49
CA PHE A 283 -5.27 4.04 21.04
C PHE A 283 -5.82 5.10 22.01
N ASN A 284 -6.86 5.83 21.61
CA ASN A 284 -7.49 6.83 22.46
C ASN A 284 -8.10 6.21 23.72
N MET A 285 -8.74 5.04 23.60
CA MET A 285 -9.24 4.27 24.76
C MET A 285 -8.12 3.82 25.72
N ILE A 286 -6.91 3.58 25.20
CA ILE A 286 -5.74 3.28 26.02
C ILE A 286 -5.30 4.51 26.82
N LEU A 287 -5.22 5.68 26.17
CA LEU A 287 -4.80 6.93 26.82
C LEU A 287 -5.69 7.32 28.00
N VAL A 288 -7.01 7.16 27.87
CA VAL A 288 -7.98 7.51 28.93
C VAL A 288 -8.29 6.34 29.87
N LYS A 289 -7.59 5.20 29.73
CA LYS A 289 -7.80 3.97 30.51
C LYS A 289 -9.19 3.31 30.37
N GLU A 290 -9.99 3.70 29.38
CA GLU A 290 -11.30 3.09 29.06
C GLU A 290 -11.17 1.59 28.73
N HIS A 291 -10.05 1.17 28.12
CA HIS A 291 -9.76 -0.24 27.84
C HIS A 291 -9.70 -1.15 29.09
N LEU A 292 -9.65 -0.59 30.31
CA LEU A 292 -9.69 -1.34 31.56
C LEU A 292 -11.12 -1.60 32.07
N THR A 293 -12.13 -0.89 31.53
CA THR A 293 -13.54 -1.05 31.92
C THR A 293 -14.19 -2.18 31.12
N GLU A 294 -15.24 -2.79 31.67
CA GLU A 294 -15.99 -3.84 30.97
C GLU A 294 -16.64 -3.33 29.67
N GLU A 295 -17.19 -2.12 29.69
CA GLU A 295 -17.74 -1.47 28.49
C GLU A 295 -16.67 -1.24 27.42
N GLY A 296 -15.51 -0.71 27.81
CA GLY A 296 -14.39 -0.49 26.89
C GLY A 296 -13.87 -1.79 26.29
N LYS A 297 -13.76 -2.86 27.08
CA LYS A 297 -13.38 -4.19 26.60
C LYS A 297 -14.39 -4.74 25.58
N LEU A 298 -15.69 -4.65 25.86
CA LEU A 298 -16.74 -5.09 24.94
C LEU A 298 -16.68 -4.31 23.62
N LYS A 299 -16.47 -2.99 23.70
CA LYS A 299 -16.28 -2.13 22.53
C LYS A 299 -15.07 -2.55 21.70
N ILE A 300 -13.91 -2.81 22.32
CA ILE A 300 -12.71 -3.29 21.61
C ILE A 300 -12.97 -4.66 20.95
N LYS A 301 -13.59 -5.60 21.65
CA LYS A 301 -13.96 -6.91 21.07
C LYS A 301 -14.91 -6.75 19.87
N SER A 302 -15.86 -5.82 19.94
CA SER A 302 -16.77 -5.54 18.82
C SER A 302 -16.07 -4.96 17.59
N LEU A 303 -15.00 -4.17 17.78
CA LEU A 303 -14.17 -3.64 16.69
C LEU A 303 -13.36 -4.75 16.01
N LEU A 304 -12.88 -5.72 16.79
CA LEU A 304 -12.11 -6.87 16.29
C LEU A 304 -12.96 -7.88 15.51
N ASN A 305 -14.21 -8.11 15.92
CA ASN A 305 -15.11 -9.05 15.25
C ASN A 305 -15.66 -8.56 13.89
N LYS A 306 -15.39 -7.30 13.53
CA LYS A 306 -15.71 -6.71 12.22
C LYS A 306 -14.51 -6.72 11.26
N LEU A 307 -13.62 -7.71 11.37
CA LEU A 307 -12.47 -7.94 10.50
C LEU A 307 -12.63 -9.25 9.73
#